data_AF-A0A0L1JPW0-F1
#
_entry.id   AF-A0A0L1JPW0-F1
#
_cell.length_a   1.000
_cell.length_b   1.000
_cell.length_c   1.000
_cell.angle_alpha   90.00
_cell.angle_beta   90.00
_cell.angle_gamma   90.00
#
_symmetry.space_group_name_H-M   'P 1'
#
loop_
_entity.id
_entity.type
_entity.pdbx_description
1 polymer ?
#
loop_
_entity_poly.entity_id
_entity_poly.type
_entity_poly.pdbx_seq_one_letter_code
_entity_poly.pdbx_strand_id
1 'polypeptide(L)'
;MGLLTREFEKVPCTVEVSHKFESLHAHVRFDDGSVIHPGDEVKVHGAEIMAPFGEIVVEQREATIVRASWLERQWTRLTGDLEVMELCEFSFSEEVTL
;
A
#
# COMPACT_ATOMS: atom_id res chain seq x y z
N MET A 1 -9.79 -17.33 -5.91
CA MET A 1 -10.10 -16.39 -7.02
C MET A 1 -11.20 -16.90 -7.92
N GLY A 2 -12.42 -16.38 -7.75
CA GLY A 2 -13.49 -16.56 -8.74
C GLY A 2 -13.29 -15.68 -9.99
N LEU A 3 -14.05 -15.97 -11.06
CA LEU A 3 -13.96 -15.25 -12.33
C LEU A 3 -14.30 -13.75 -12.20
N LEU A 4 -15.23 -13.39 -11.31
CA LEU A 4 -15.73 -12.02 -11.11
C LEU A 4 -15.79 -11.60 -9.64
N THR A 5 -15.46 -12.49 -8.71
CA THR A 5 -15.58 -12.24 -7.27
C THR A 5 -14.25 -11.79 -6.70
N ARG A 6 -14.26 -10.69 -5.94
CA ARG A 6 -13.11 -10.24 -5.15
C ARG A 6 -13.06 -11.00 -3.82
N GLU A 7 -11.86 -11.30 -3.36
CA GLU A 7 -11.60 -11.96 -2.07
C GLU A 7 -10.94 -10.97 -1.12
N PHE A 8 -11.29 -11.04 0.15
CA PHE A 8 -10.74 -10.16 1.19
C PHE A 8 -9.92 -11.00 2.16
N GLU A 9 -8.67 -10.60 2.34
CA GLU A 9 -7.71 -11.30 3.18
C GLU A 9 -7.17 -10.32 4.22
N LYS A 10 -7.18 -10.72 5.50
CA LYS A 10 -6.61 -9.93 6.60
C LYS A 10 -5.24 -10.49 6.93
N VAL A 11 -4.24 -9.62 6.93
CA VAL A 11 -2.83 -9.99 7.10
C VAL A 11 -2.18 -9.09 8.15
N PRO A 12 -1.32 -9.63 9.03
CA PRO A 12 -0.47 -8.80 9.88
C PRO A 12 0.60 -8.12 9.02
N CYS A 13 0.85 -6.84 9.28
CA CYS A 13 1.90 -6.08 8.62
C CYS A 13 2.68 -5.20 9.59
N THR A 14 3.92 -4.91 9.21
CA THR A 14 4.78 -3.92 9.85
C THR A 14 4.90 -2.73 8.90
N VAL A 15 4.53 -1.54 9.39
CA VAL A 15 4.69 -0.28 8.66
C VAL A 15 5.89 0.45 9.22
N GLU A 16 6.80 0.85 8.35
CA GLU A 16 7.93 1.71 8.66
C GLU A 16 7.76 3.05 7.96
N VAL A 17 7.71 4.13 8.73
CA VAL A 17 7.68 5.50 8.23
C VAL A 17 8.97 6.18 8.63
N SER A 18 9.78 6.55 7.63
CA SER A 18 11.01 7.30 7.82
C SER A 18 10.81 8.74 7.40
N HIS A 19 11.19 9.67 8.27
CA HIS A 19 11.25 11.09 7.94
C HIS A 19 12.62 11.64 8.32
N LYS A 20 13.65 11.23 7.57
CA LYS A 20 15.04 11.63 7.78
C LYS A 20 15.55 12.44 6.60
N PHE A 21 16.66 13.13 6.82
CA PHE A 21 17.34 13.87 5.76
C PHE A 21 17.79 12.93 4.63
N GLU A 22 18.23 11.72 4.99
CA GLU A 22 18.72 10.71 4.06
C GLU A 22 17.60 9.94 3.36
N SER A 23 16.42 9.84 3.98
CA SER A 23 15.31 9.04 3.46
C SER A 23 13.94 9.49 4.00
N LEU A 24 13.01 9.72 3.07
CA LEU A 24 11.60 9.99 3.34
C LEU A 24 10.76 8.91 2.65
N HIS A 25 10.21 7.96 3.40
CA HIS A 25 9.45 6.83 2.85
C HIS A 25 8.44 6.27 3.84
N ALA A 26 7.42 5.60 3.29
CA ALA A 26 6.50 4.76 4.04
C ALA A 26 6.48 3.36 3.41
N HIS A 27 7.06 2.38 4.09
CA HIS A 27 7.18 1.01 3.60
C HIS A 27 6.31 0.07 4.43
N VAL A 28 5.53 -0.77 3.75
CA VAL A 28 4.69 -1.79 4.39
C VAL A 28 5.26 -3.16 4.08
N ARG A 29 5.52 -3.95 5.11
CA ARG A 29 5.93 -5.34 5.01
C ARG A 29 4.85 -6.25 5.58
N PHE A 30 4.43 -7.25 4.82
CA PHE A 30 3.52 -8.29 5.31
C PHE A 30 4.32 -9.36 6.06
N ASP A 31 3.94 -9.63 7.31
CA ASP A 31 4.72 -10.50 8.20
C ASP A 31 4.37 -11.99 8.04
N ASP A 32 3.32 -12.31 7.29
CA ASP A 32 2.88 -13.66 6.95
C ASP A 32 3.44 -14.17 5.60
N GLY A 33 4.21 -13.34 4.88
CA GLY A 33 4.75 -13.67 3.56
C GLY A 33 3.75 -13.49 2.42
N SER A 34 2.63 -12.81 2.65
CA SER A 34 1.66 -12.48 1.61
C SER A 34 2.29 -11.69 0.45
N VAL A 35 2.06 -12.17 -0.77
CA VAL A 35 2.54 -11.53 -2.01
C VAL A 35 1.41 -10.76 -2.67
N ILE A 36 1.68 -9.52 -3.07
CA ILE A 36 0.75 -8.67 -3.81
C ILE A 36 0.93 -8.88 -5.32
N HIS A 37 -0.18 -8.87 -6.04
CA HIS A 37 -0.20 -9.01 -7.48
C HIS A 37 -0.89 -7.81 -8.14
N PRO A 38 -0.72 -7.61 -9.46
CA PRO A 38 -1.40 -6.55 -10.19
C PRO A 38 -2.91 -6.58 -10.00
N GLY A 39 -3.48 -5.41 -9.68
CA GLY A 39 -4.90 -5.20 -9.40
C GLY A 39 -5.32 -5.50 -7.96
N ASP A 40 -4.47 -6.09 -7.13
CA ASP A 40 -4.77 -6.26 -5.71
C ASP A 40 -4.66 -4.89 -5.00
N GLU A 41 -5.58 -4.59 -4.10
CA GLU A 41 -5.61 -3.35 -3.31
C GLU A 41 -5.23 -3.66 -1.86
N VAL A 42 -4.43 -2.80 -1.23
CA VAL A 42 -4.00 -2.97 0.17
C VAL A 42 -4.47 -1.79 0.99
N LYS A 43 -5.18 -2.09 2.08
CA LYS A 43 -5.58 -1.09 3.08
C LYS A 43 -4.98 -1.44 4.43
N VAL A 44 -4.06 -0.61 4.92
CA VAL A 44 -3.56 -0.71 6.30
C VAL A 44 -4.58 -0.08 7.25
N HIS A 45 -4.90 -0.78 8.33
CA HIS A 45 -5.83 -0.31 9.36
C HIS A 45 -5.08 0.35 10.50
N GLY A 46 -5.67 1.42 11.03
CA GLY A 46 -5.12 2.16 12.16
C GLY A 46 -5.36 3.65 12.04
N ALA A 47 -4.87 4.39 13.02
CA ALA A 47 -4.69 5.82 12.90
C ALA A 47 -3.51 6.11 11.95
N GLU A 48 -3.43 7.36 11.51
CA GLU A 48 -2.32 7.86 10.72
C GLU A 48 -0.99 7.72 11.48
N ILE A 49 0.06 7.33 10.76
CA ILE A 49 1.42 7.17 11.31
C ILE A 49 2.26 8.35 10.84
N MET A 50 2.65 9.20 11.78
CA MET A 50 3.48 10.38 11.51
C MET A 50 4.84 10.21 12.18
N ALA A 51 5.90 10.22 11.37
CA ALA A 51 7.27 10.28 11.86
C ALA A 51 7.73 11.75 11.91
N PRO A 52 8.13 12.25 13.10
CA PRO A 52 8.79 13.55 13.20
C PRO A 52 10.08 13.59 12.38
N PHE A 53 10.47 14.79 11.95
CA PHE A 53 11.73 14.97 11.23
C PHE A 53 12.92 14.50 12.08
N GLY A 54 13.77 13.65 11.51
CA GLY A 54 14.90 12.99 12.15
C GLY A 54 14.61 11.57 12.67
N GLU A 55 13.35 11.13 12.66
CA GLU A 55 12.93 9.86 13.26
C GLU A 55 12.48 8.81 12.23
N ILE A 56 12.47 7.55 12.69
CA ILE A 56 11.84 6.42 12.00
C ILE A 56 10.86 5.80 12.99
N VAL A 57 9.60 5.68 12.58
CA VAL A 57 8.53 5.05 13.36
C VAL A 57 8.22 3.70 12.73
N VAL A 58 8.23 2.65 13.55
CA VAL A 58 7.89 1.28 13.14
C VAL A 58 6.73 0.80 13.97
N GLU A 59 5.63 0.40 13.31
CA GLU A 59 4.43 -0.08 13.99
C GLU A 59 3.90 -1.35 13.36
N GLN A 60 3.39 -2.24 14.22
CA GLN A 60 2.67 -3.44 13.79
C GLN A 60 1.17 -3.11 13.65
N ARG A 61 0.61 -3.43 12.49
CA ARG A 61 -0.76 -3.14 12.09
C ARG A 61 -1.39 -4.37 11.43
N GLU A 62 -2.69 -4.31 11.23
CA GLU A 62 -3.42 -5.24 10.38
C GLU A 62 -3.66 -4.56 9.03
N ALA A 63 -3.49 -5.27 7.93
CA ALA A 63 -3.91 -4.82 6.61
C ALA A 63 -4.98 -5.74 6.03
N THR A 64 -5.85 -5.19 5.20
CA THR A 64 -6.73 -5.97 4.33
C THR A 64 -6.25 -5.88 2.90
N ILE A 65 -6.00 -7.04 2.31
CA ILE A 65 -5.73 -7.19 0.89
C ILE A 65 -7.06 -7.52 0.22
N VAL A 66 -7.46 -6.70 -0.75
CA VAL A 66 -8.57 -6.98 -1.66
C VAL A 66 -7.97 -7.58 -2.92
N ARG A 67 -8.18 -8.88 -3.11
CA ARG A 67 -7.65 -9.63 -4.25
C ARG A 67 -8.47 -9.32 -5.51
N ALA A 68 -7.78 -8.95 -6.59
CA ALA A 68 -8.42 -8.70 -7.88
C ALA A 68 -9.12 -9.96 -8.40
N SER A 69 -10.25 -9.84 -9.09
CA SER A 69 -10.80 -10.98 -9.83
C SER A 69 -9.88 -11.38 -10.99
N TRP A 70 -10.07 -12.59 -11.53
CA TRP A 70 -9.26 -13.05 -12.66
C TRP A 70 -9.37 -12.12 -13.88
N LEU A 71 -10.59 -11.66 -14.21
CA LEU A 71 -10.83 -10.74 -15.33
C LEU A 71 -10.13 -9.39 -15.11
N GLU A 72 -10.26 -8.82 -13.91
CA GLU A 72 -9.60 -7.56 -13.54
C GLU A 72 -8.09 -7.69 -13.65
N ARG A 73 -7.51 -8.78 -13.14
CA ARG A 73 -6.07 -9.01 -13.23
C ARG A 73 -5.59 -9.13 -14.67
N GLN A 74 -6.34 -9.79 -15.55
CA GLN A 74 -5.99 -9.84 -16.98
C GLN A 74 -6.12 -8.45 -17.62
N TRP A 75 -7.18 -7.71 -17.29
CA TRP A 75 -7.36 -6.35 -17.77
C TRP A 75 -6.23 -5.43 -17.33
N THR A 76 -5.89 -5.38 -16.04
CA THR A 76 -4.77 -4.60 -15.49
C THR A 76 -3.44 -4.98 -16.14
N ARG A 77 -3.22 -6.24 -16.51
CA ARG A 77 -2.00 -6.64 -17.24
C ARG A 77 -2.00 -6.16 -18.69
N LEU A 78 -3.16 -6.12 -19.34
CA LEU A 78 -3.29 -5.68 -20.73
C LEU A 78 -3.27 -4.16 -20.86
N THR A 79 -3.84 -3.43 -19.90
CA THR A 79 -3.86 -1.96 -19.89
C THR A 79 -2.73 -1.33 -19.09
N GLY A 80 -2.06 -2.09 -18.22
CA GLY A 80 -0.95 -1.59 -17.41
C GLY A 80 0.24 -1.12 -18.24
N ASP A 81 0.44 -1.67 -19.44
CA ASP A 81 1.47 -1.20 -20.38
C ASP A 81 1.07 0.11 -21.11
N LEU A 82 -0.21 0.51 -21.03
CA LEU A 82 -0.75 1.73 -21.63
C LEU A 82 -0.91 2.87 -20.61
N GLU A 83 -1.09 2.55 -19.33
CA GLU A 83 -1.03 3.50 -18.22
C GLU A 83 0.44 3.79 -17.92
N VAL A 84 0.87 5.03 -18.13
CA VAL A 84 2.21 5.52 -17.79
C VAL A 84 2.48 5.22 -16.30
N MET A 85 3.23 4.15 -16.04
CA MET A 85 3.65 3.70 -14.70
C MET A 85 4.79 4.56 -14.14
N GLU A 86 4.70 5.89 -14.24
CA GLU A 86 5.51 6.69 -13.36
C GLU A 86 4.96 6.49 -11.94
N LEU A 87 5.84 6.08 -11.03
CA LEU A 87 5.61 6.16 -9.59
C LEU A 87 5.39 7.64 -9.26
N CYS A 88 4.14 8.07 -9.33
CA CYS A 88 3.71 9.34 -8.77
C CYS A 88 3.76 9.21 -7.24
N GLU A 89 4.97 9.29 -6.70
CA GLU A 89 5.26 9.49 -5.29
C GLU A 89 4.83 10.91 -4.90
N PHE A 90 3.51 11.16 -4.87
CA PHE A 90 2.97 12.37 -4.26
C PHE A 90 2.63 12.06 -2.81
N SER A 91 3.68 12.12 -2.00
CA SER A 91 3.55 12.34 -0.57
C SER A 91 2.99 13.76 -0.33
N PHE A 92 2.14 13.87 0.69
CA PHE A 92 1.53 15.07 1.30
C PHE A 92 0.33 15.72 0.59
N SER A 93 -0.83 15.60 1.24
CA SER A 93 -1.83 16.67 1.28
C SER A 93 -2.02 17.08 2.73
N GLU A 94 -1.22 18.04 3.19
CA GLU A 94 -1.62 18.87 4.31
C GLU A 94 -2.70 19.84 3.82
N GLU A 95 -3.87 19.81 4.46
CA GLU A 95 -4.72 21.00 4.52
C GLU A 95 -4.37 21.71 5.84
N VAL A 96 -3.30 22.52 5.83
CA VAL A 96 -2.98 23.41 6.95
C VAL A 96 -4.11 24.44 7.03
N THR A 97 -5.02 24.25 7.98
CA THR A 97 -5.96 25.31 8.37
C THR A 97 -5.24 26.19 9.40
N LEU A 98 -4.97 27.44 9.03
CA LEU A 98 -4.43 28.48 9.90
C LEU A 98 -5.38 28.84 11.05
#